data_AF-A0A7X0VDI4-F1
#
_entry.id   AF-A0A7X0VDI4-F1
#
_cell.length_a   1.000
_cell.length_b   1.000
_cell.length_c   1.000
_cell.angle_alpha   90.00
_cell.angle_beta   90.00
_cell.angle_gamma   90.00
#
_symmetry.space_group_name_H-M   'P 1'
#
loop_
_entity.id
_entity.type
_entity.pdbx_description
1 polymer ?
#
loop_
_entity_poly.entity_id
_entity_poly.type
_entity_poly.pdbx_seq_one_letter_code
_entity_poly.pdbx_strand_id
1 'polypeptide(L)'
;MSLSTPFRLFRHQIDCLIQVHWHEFFEITLVTAGTGTHIFDGLKSPKVGIAISDGYLVLRDKNTIYFGRLLDGNFPDINHIFVKNDQGAAISVSRAMMDDSLHRMLSLVDVENNRVTLELNEIGELTGAFSVCNW
;
A
#
# COMPACT_ATOMS: atom_id res chain seq x y z
N MET A 1 -10.09 8.46 20.80
CA MET A 1 -10.54 8.96 19.49
C MET A 1 -9.52 8.52 18.46
N SER A 2 -9.88 7.60 17.57
CA SER A 2 -9.06 7.26 16.41
C SER A 2 -9.26 8.37 15.37
N LEU A 3 -8.22 9.19 15.15
CA LEU A 3 -8.24 10.15 14.05
C LEU A 3 -8.17 9.36 12.75
N SER A 4 -9.24 9.40 11.94
CA SER A 4 -9.19 8.84 10.59
C SER A 4 -8.10 9.58 9.82
N THR A 5 -7.04 8.89 9.44
CA THR A 5 -5.98 9.49 8.65
C THR A 5 -6.50 9.72 7.22
N PRO A 6 -6.32 10.91 6.62
CA PRO A 6 -6.76 11.18 5.24
C PRO A 6 -5.94 10.41 4.18
N PHE A 7 -4.93 9.67 4.62
CA PHE A 7 -4.04 8.88 3.79
C PHE A 7 -4.31 7.38 3.97
N ARG A 8 -4.16 6.63 2.87
CA ARG A 8 -4.21 5.16 2.85
C ARG A 8 -2.81 4.61 3.09
N LEU A 9 -2.70 3.58 3.92
CA LEU A 9 -1.44 2.88 4.17
C LEU A 9 -1.47 1.52 3.48
N PHE A 10 -0.37 1.20 2.80
CA PHE A 10 -0.16 -0.08 2.13
C PHE A 10 1.09 -0.73 2.71
N ARG A 11 1.02 -2.01 3.07
CA ARG A 11 2.16 -2.79 3.55
C ARG A 11 2.25 -4.08 2.74
N HIS A 12 3.42 -4.32 2.16
CA HIS A 12 3.78 -5.58 1.56
C HIS A 12 4.96 -6.16 2.35
N GLN A 13 4.88 -7.45 2.64
CA GLN A 13 5.90 -8.18 3.38
C GLN A 13 6.32 -9.39 2.56
N ILE A 14 7.62 -9.61 2.44
CA ILE A 14 8.20 -10.74 1.73
C ILE A 14 8.89 -11.60 2.79
N ASP A 15 8.27 -12.74 3.11
CA ASP A 15 8.79 -13.69 4.09
C ASP A 15 9.59 -14.79 3.39
N CYS A 16 10.71 -14.41 2.79
CA CYS A 16 11.63 -15.37 2.19
C CYS A 16 13.10 -15.01 2.47
N LEU A 17 13.98 -16.01 2.37
CA LEU A 17 15.41 -15.79 2.45
C LEU A 17 15.89 -15.05 1.20
N ILE A 18 16.38 -13.83 1.38
CA ILE A 18 17.05 -13.08 0.35
C ILE A 18 18.54 -13.44 0.43
N GLN A 19 19.07 -14.10 -0.61
CA GLN A 19 20.50 -14.38 -0.68
C GLN A 19 21.29 -13.09 -0.80
N VAL A 20 21.99 -12.71 0.26
CA VAL A 20 22.90 -11.57 0.28
C VAL A 20 24.32 -12.02 -0.07
N HIS A 21 25.00 -11.27 -0.92
CA HIS A 21 26.32 -11.68 -1.42
C HIS A 21 27.46 -11.38 -0.43
N TRP A 22 27.31 -10.45 0.53
CA TRP A 22 28.43 -10.05 1.40
C TRP A 22 28.11 -9.77 2.88
N HIS A 23 26.94 -9.26 3.28
CA HIS A 23 26.58 -9.05 4.70
C HIS A 23 25.06 -9.12 4.91
N GLU A 24 24.63 -9.59 6.08
CA GLU A 24 23.28 -9.34 6.60
C GLU A 24 23.26 -7.96 7.26
N PHE A 25 22.33 -7.10 6.86
CA PHE A 25 22.09 -5.83 7.53
C PHE A 25 20.59 -5.59 7.65
N PHE A 26 20.18 -5.09 8.81
CA PHE A 26 18.82 -4.65 9.09
C PHE A 26 18.79 -3.14 8.93
N GLU A 27 18.29 -2.66 7.80
CA GLU A 27 18.26 -1.23 7.49
C GLU A 27 16.85 -0.81 7.07
N ILE A 28 16.37 0.27 7.65
CA ILE A 28 15.16 0.95 7.21
C ILE A 28 15.61 2.11 6.33
N THR A 29 15.16 2.13 5.09
CA THR A 29 15.44 3.22 4.16
C THR A 29 14.17 3.82 3.60
N LEU A 30 14.22 5.13 3.38
CA LEU A 30 13.11 5.90 2.85
C LEU A 30 13.42 6.35 1.43
N VAL A 31 12.53 6.02 0.51
CA VAL A 31 12.60 6.42 -0.89
C VAL A 31 11.37 7.22 -1.27
N THR A 32 11.54 8.22 -2.11
CA THR A 32 10.44 9.04 -2.61
C THR A 32 9.49 8.19 -3.49
N ALA A 33 8.19 8.30 -3.27
CA ALA A 33 7.21 7.64 -4.13
C ALA A 33 7.23 8.22 -5.55
N GLY A 34 6.98 7.40 -6.57
CA GLY A 34 6.96 7.84 -7.98
C GLY A 34 8.34 8.00 -8.63
N THR A 35 9.41 8.25 -7.88
CA THR A 35 10.78 8.16 -8.41
C THR A 35 11.18 6.71 -8.67
N GLY A 36 10.49 5.72 -8.08
CA GLY A 36 10.73 4.28 -8.28
C GLY A 36 9.79 3.57 -9.27
N THR A 37 8.57 4.07 -9.50
CA THR A 37 7.54 3.36 -10.29
C THR A 37 7.91 3.27 -11.79
N HIS A 38 8.46 4.33 -12.37
CA HIS A 38 8.99 4.29 -13.75
C HIS A 38 10.24 3.41 -13.90
N ILE A 39 10.91 3.06 -12.80
CA ILE A 39 12.24 2.43 -12.77
C ILE A 39 12.13 0.93 -12.55
N PHE A 40 11.15 0.49 -11.76
CA PHE A 40 10.82 -0.93 -11.61
C PHE A 40 10.37 -1.54 -12.95
N ASP A 41 9.63 -0.78 -13.79
CA ASP A 41 9.28 -1.20 -15.16
C ASP A 41 10.50 -1.32 -16.10
N GLY A 42 11.62 -0.67 -15.76
CA GLY A 42 12.87 -0.71 -16.51
C GLY A 42 13.78 -1.89 -16.15
N LEU A 43 13.63 -2.45 -14.96
CA LEU A 43 14.42 -3.60 -14.47
C LEU A 43 13.67 -4.89 -14.84
N LYS A 44 14.04 -5.50 -15.97
CA LYS A 44 13.37 -6.71 -16.49
C LYS A 44 14.06 -8.01 -16.10
N SER A 45 15.25 -7.94 -15.53
CA SER A 45 16.00 -9.13 -15.15
C SER A 45 15.39 -9.82 -13.93
N PRO A 46 15.42 -11.17 -13.90
CA PRO A 46 15.01 -11.94 -12.73
C PRO A 46 15.92 -11.74 -11.51
N LYS A 47 17.08 -11.08 -11.69
CA LYS A 47 18.02 -10.75 -10.62
C LYS A 47 18.45 -9.29 -10.74
N VAL A 48 18.32 -8.56 -9.64
CA VAL A 48 18.75 -7.17 -9.50
C VAL A 48 19.73 -7.09 -8.33
N GLY A 49 20.88 -6.46 -8.54
CA GLY A 49 21.80 -6.12 -7.47
C GLY A 49 21.28 -4.89 -6.72
N ILE A 50 21.25 -4.97 -5.40
CA ILE A 50 20.82 -3.88 -4.53
C ILE A 50 22.01 -3.49 -3.65
N ALA A 51 22.32 -2.20 -3.60
CA ALA A 51 23.25 -1.64 -2.62
C ALA A 51 22.61 -0.43 -1.96
N ILE A 52 22.76 -0.33 -0.65
CA ILE A 52 22.19 0.73 0.17
C ILE A 52 23.35 1.38 0.94
N SER A 53 23.33 2.70 1.06
CA SER A 53 24.19 3.49 1.93
C SER A 53 23.39 4.62 2.56
N ASP A 54 23.99 5.33 3.52
CA ASP A 54 23.35 6.39 4.33
C ASP A 54 22.54 7.43 3.53
N GLY A 55 22.87 7.67 2.26
CA GLY A 55 22.17 8.65 1.42
C GLY A 55 21.67 8.13 0.08
N TYR A 56 21.98 6.88 -0.28
CA TYR A 56 21.74 6.37 -1.63
C TYR A 56 21.26 4.92 -1.66
N LEU A 57 20.32 4.67 -2.58
CA LEU A 57 19.93 3.35 -3.05
C LEU A 57 20.47 3.15 -4.46
N VAL A 58 21.20 2.08 -4.70
CA VAL A 58 21.65 1.67 -6.02
C VAL A 58 20.96 0.37 -6.40
N LEU A 59 20.29 0.38 -7.55
CA LEU A 59 19.73 -0.82 -8.17
C LEU A 59 20.47 -1.08 -9.47
N ARG A 60 20.91 -2.31 -9.68
CA ARG A 60 21.65 -2.68 -10.88
C ARG A 60 21.07 -3.93 -11.54
N ASP A 61 20.74 -3.79 -12.81
CA ASP A 61 20.56 -4.87 -13.76
C ASP A 61 21.80 -4.95 -14.69
N LYS A 62 21.90 -6.00 -15.51
CA LYS A 62 22.96 -6.27 -16.50
C LYS A 62 23.40 -5.02 -17.25
N ASN A 63 22.44 -4.25 -17.76
CA ASN A 63 22.70 -3.10 -18.64
C ASN A 63 22.24 -1.76 -18.06
N THR A 64 21.60 -1.76 -16.89
CA THR A 64 20.98 -0.57 -16.32
C THR A 64 21.45 -0.41 -14.87
N ILE A 65 21.98 0.77 -14.55
CA ILE A 65 22.29 1.15 -13.17
C ILE A 65 21.40 2.33 -12.82
N TYR A 66 20.72 2.21 -11.69
CA TYR A 66 19.90 3.25 -11.11
C TYR A 66 20.53 3.75 -9.82
N PHE A 67 20.48 5.07 -9.63
CA PHE A 67 20.85 5.76 -8.42
C PHE A 67 19.64 6.54 -7.89
N GLY A 68 19.17 6.16 -6.71
CA GLY A 68 18.14 6.87 -5.96
C GLY A 68 18.74 7.55 -4.74
N ARG A 69 18.26 8.75 -4.43
CA ARG A 69 18.59 9.44 -3.16
C ARG A 69 17.62 8.96 -2.08
N LEU A 70 18.14 8.64 -0.91
CA LEU A 70 17.32 8.35 0.26
C LEU A 70 16.82 9.64 0.90
N LEU A 71 15.65 9.56 1.52
CA LEU A 71 15.12 10.65 2.33
C LEU A 71 15.71 10.56 3.73
N ASP A 72 16.27 11.69 4.20
CA ASP A 72 16.72 11.83 5.58
C ASP A 72 15.50 11.91 6.50
N GLY A 73 15.40 10.97 7.44
CA GLY A 73 14.33 11.00 8.44
C GLY A 73 14.05 9.65 9.08
N ASN A 74 13.24 9.69 10.13
CA ASN A 74 12.74 8.50 10.80
C ASN A 74 11.35 8.18 10.28
N PHE A 75 11.17 6.96 9.76
CA PHE A 75 9.82 6.47 9.47
C PHE A 75 9.07 6.22 10.78
N PRO A 76 7.80 6.65 10.92
CA PRO A 76 7.03 6.33 12.11
C PRO A 76 6.84 4.82 12.23
N ASP A 77 6.83 4.30 13.46
CA ASP A 77 6.48 2.90 13.70
C ASP A 77 5.01 2.67 13.35
N ILE A 78 4.74 2.02 12.23
CA ILE A 78 3.39 1.71 11.74
C ILE A 78 2.87 0.36 12.23
N ASN A 79 3.65 -0.42 12.98
CA ASN A 79 3.27 -1.79 13.33
C ASN A 79 1.97 -1.83 14.14
N HIS A 80 1.80 -0.87 15.04
CA HIS A 80 0.58 -0.72 15.86
C HIS A 80 -0.69 -0.45 15.03
N ILE A 81 -0.57 0.09 13.81
CA ILE A 81 -1.71 0.39 12.93
C ILE A 81 -2.31 -0.90 12.35
N PHE A 82 -1.46 -1.90 12.10
CA PHE A 82 -1.87 -3.17 11.50
C PHE A 82 -2.20 -4.25 12.54
N VAL A 83 -2.12 -3.94 13.83
CA VAL A 83 -2.56 -4.85 14.89
C VAL A 83 -4.08 -4.87 14.91
N LYS A 84 -4.67 -5.98 14.44
CA LYS A 84 -6.10 -6.25 14.56
C LYS A 84 -6.42 -6.65 16.00
N ASN A 85 -6.56 -5.68 16.88
CA ASN A 85 -7.15 -5.93 18.21
C ASN A 85 -8.66 -5.99 18.04
N ASP A 86 -9.28 -7.18 18.00
CA ASP A 86 -10.68 -7.55 18.30
C ASP A 86 -11.81 -6.51 18.13
N GLN A 87 -11.65 -5.53 17.24
CA GLN A 87 -12.51 -4.37 17.05
C GLN A 87 -12.94 -4.30 15.59
N GLY A 88 -13.75 -5.27 15.15
CA GLY A 88 -14.37 -5.21 13.84
C GLY A 88 -15.00 -6.52 13.39
N ALA A 89 -15.85 -6.43 12.37
CA ALA A 89 -16.35 -7.57 11.62
C ALA A 89 -15.38 -7.88 10.47
N ALA A 90 -15.01 -9.15 10.33
CA ALA A 90 -14.30 -9.62 9.14
C ALA A 90 -15.33 -10.04 8.09
N ILE A 91 -15.24 -9.45 6.89
CA ILE A 91 -16.14 -9.74 5.77
C ILE A 91 -15.28 -10.28 4.62
N SER A 92 -15.70 -11.39 4.03
CA SER A 92 -15.09 -11.95 2.83
C SER A 92 -16.00 -11.66 1.64
N VAL A 93 -15.46 -10.99 0.62
CA VAL A 93 -16.19 -10.64 -0.61
C VAL A 93 -15.30 -10.98 -1.81
N SER A 94 -15.91 -11.43 -2.90
CA SER A 94 -15.19 -11.59 -4.16
C SER A 94 -14.64 -10.25 -4.64
N ARG A 95 -13.35 -10.22 -4.97
CA ARG A 95 -12.68 -9.01 -5.49
C ARG A 95 -13.42 -8.46 -6.71
N ALA A 96 -13.72 -9.31 -7.69
CA ALA A 96 -14.39 -8.89 -8.91
C ALA A 96 -15.75 -8.26 -8.62
N MET A 97 -16.54 -8.87 -7.74
CA MET A 97 -17.86 -8.35 -7.36
C MET A 97 -17.77 -7.02 -6.61
N MET A 98 -16.77 -6.87 -5.73
CA MET A 98 -16.52 -5.62 -5.01
C MET A 98 -16.09 -4.51 -5.98
N ASP A 99 -15.16 -4.80 -6.89
CA ASP A 99 -14.67 -3.85 -7.88
C ASP A 99 -15.83 -3.37 -8.78
N ASP A 100 -16.63 -4.29 -9.32
CA ASP A 100 -17.80 -3.95 -10.15
C ASP A 100 -18.86 -3.15 -9.38
N SER A 101 -19.06 -3.45 -8.10
CA SER A 101 -20.04 -2.75 -7.27
C SER A 101 -19.58 -1.35 -6.91
N LEU A 102 -18.31 -1.18 -6.49
CA LEU A 102 -17.72 0.12 -6.23
C LEU A 102 -17.68 0.99 -7.49
N HIS A 103 -17.33 0.40 -8.65
CA HIS A 103 -17.32 1.13 -9.91
C HIS A 103 -18.70 1.67 -10.27
N ARG A 104 -19.75 0.84 -10.14
CA ARG A 104 -21.13 1.28 -10.35
C ARG A 104 -21.53 2.37 -9.36
N MET A 105 -21.23 2.20 -8.07
CA MET A 105 -21.56 3.17 -7.03
C MET A 105 -20.88 4.53 -7.26
N LEU A 106 -19.60 4.54 -7.64
CA LEU A 106 -18.83 5.76 -7.89
C LEU A 106 -19.18 6.42 -9.24
N SER A 107 -19.86 5.71 -10.14
CA SER A 107 -20.29 6.25 -11.45
C SER A 107 -21.59 7.07 -11.40
N LEU A 108 -22.28 7.09 -10.25
CA LEU A 108 -23.53 7.82 -10.09
C LEU A 108 -23.29 9.33 -10.12
N VAL A 109 -24.24 10.06 -10.70
CA VAL A 109 -24.26 11.53 -10.66
C VAL A 109 -24.46 11.96 -9.20
N ASP A 110 -23.71 12.98 -8.75
CA ASP A 110 -23.72 13.55 -7.40
C ASP A 110 -22.99 12.77 -6.29
N VAL A 111 -22.07 11.86 -6.63
CA VAL A 111 -21.14 11.31 -5.63
C VAL A 111 -20.07 12.34 -5.28
N GLU A 112 -20.31 13.10 -4.22
CA GLU A 112 -19.31 14.02 -3.69
C GLU A 112 -18.17 13.26 -2.99
N ASN A 113 -16.93 13.69 -3.26
CA ASN A 113 -15.72 13.21 -2.58
C ASN A 113 -15.40 11.71 -2.73
N ASN A 114 -15.96 11.01 -3.73
CA ASN A 114 -15.74 9.58 -3.97
C ASN A 114 -16.02 8.71 -2.72
N ARG A 115 -17.03 9.08 -1.93
CA ARG A 115 -17.41 8.37 -0.70
C ARG A 115 -18.52 7.36 -1.00
N VAL A 116 -18.38 6.17 -0.41
CA VAL A 116 -19.37 5.10 -0.45
C VAL A 116 -19.59 4.62 0.98
N THR A 117 -20.85 4.38 1.35
CA THR A 117 -21.23 3.82 2.65
C THR A 117 -21.52 2.33 2.48
N LEU A 118 -20.92 1.52 3.35
CA LEU A 118 -21.11 0.08 3.38
C LEU A 118 -21.89 -0.27 4.65
N GLU A 119 -23.02 -0.94 4.50
CA GLU A 119 -23.84 -1.39 5.61
C GLU A 119 -23.86 -2.92 5.67
N LEU A 120 -24.05 -3.46 6.87
CA LEU A 120 -24.30 -4.88 7.09
C LEU A 120 -25.76 -5.05 7.51
N ASN A 121 -26.49 -5.94 6.84
CA ASN A 121 -27.84 -6.27 7.26
C ASN A 121 -27.83 -7.20 8.49
N GLU A 122 -29.02 -7.50 9.02
CA GLU A 122 -29.20 -8.34 10.22
C GLU A 122 -28.69 -9.79 10.05
N ILE A 123 -28.50 -10.24 8.80
CA ILE A 123 -28.02 -11.58 8.44
C ILE A 123 -26.49 -11.57 8.22
N GLY A 124 -25.85 -10.41 8.33
CA GLY A 124 -24.41 -10.23 8.14
C GLY A 124 -23.98 -10.13 6.68
N GLU A 125 -24.91 -9.90 5.76
CA GLU A 125 -24.60 -9.63 4.35
C GLU A 125 -24.28 -8.14 4.15
N LEU A 126 -23.33 -7.88 3.26
CA LEU A 126 -22.96 -6.52 2.87
C LEU A 126 -24.03 -5.93 1.96
N THR A 127 -24.78 -4.95 2.47
CA THR A 127 -25.71 -4.14 1.69
C THR A 127 -25.08 -2.75 1.50
N GLY A 128 -24.76 -2.39 0.26
CA GLY A 128 -24.34 -1.01 -0.03
C GLY A 128 -25.54 -0.08 0.10
N ALA A 129 -25.51 0.86 1.04
CA ALA A 129 -26.55 1.85 1.21
C ALA A 129 -26.05 3.24 0.83
N PHE A 130 -26.92 4.01 0.19
CA PHE A 130 -26.68 5.40 -0.15
C PHE A 130 -26.94 6.27 1.07
N SER A 131 -25.92 6.99 1.52
CA SER A 131 -26.12 8.16 2.38
C SER A 131 -25.37 9.32 1.74
N VAL A 132 -26.12 10.18 1.05
CA VAL A 132 -25.69 11.55 0.80
C VAL A 132 -25.67 12.25 2.15
N CYS A 133 -24.53 12.21 2.84
CA CYS A 133 -24.34 13.04 4.01
C CYS A 133 -24.15 14.48 3.53
N ASN A 134 -25.25 15.22 3.40
CA ASN A 134 -25.20 16.68 3.44
C ASN A 134 -24.81 17.05 4.87
N TRP A 135 -23.56 17.51 5.04
CA TRP A 135 -23.12 18.21 6.26
C TRP A 135 -23.30 19.71 6.05
#